data_AF-A0A5C6NLZ0-F1
#
_entry.id   AF-A0A5C6NLZ0-F1
#
_cell.length_a   1.000
_cell.length_b   1.000
_cell.length_c   1.000
_cell.angle_alpha   90.00
_cell.angle_beta   90.00
_cell.angle_gamma   90.00
#
_symmetry.space_group_name_H-M   'P 1'
#
loop_
_entity.id
_entity.type
_entity.pdbx_description
1 polymer ?
#
loop_
_entity_poly.entity_id
_entity_poly.type
_entity_poly.pdbx_seq_one_letter_code
_entity_poly.pdbx_strand_id
1 'polypeptide(L)'
;MRLVEMSRSVYTRFQSFQFFLELLDNSEKSLNSMFTRTYGKLYMQNSGVFQDLFTELKRYYTGGNVNLEEMLNDFWSRLLEHMFQLLNSQYHFSEDYLECISKHTEQLKPFGDVPRKLKAQVNRAFIAARTFVQGLTVGREVANRVAKVSLSVSLQLLSLLQNMIGKSGRISAACSRKRS
;
A
#
# COMPACT_ATOMS: atom_id res chain seq x y z
N MET A 1 -4.09 -13.53 26.54
CA MET A 1 -4.87 -13.60 25.29
C MET A 1 -4.70 -12.34 24.41
N ARG A 2 -5.07 -11.13 24.88
CA ARG A 2 -5.06 -9.90 24.05
C ARG A 2 -3.70 -9.43 23.51
N LEU A 3 -2.60 -9.62 24.26
CA LEU A 3 -1.25 -9.26 23.79
C LEU A 3 -0.78 -10.14 22.61
N VAL A 4 -1.21 -11.41 22.57
CA VAL A 4 -0.84 -12.37 21.53
C VAL A 4 -1.60 -12.12 20.22
N GLU A 5 -2.87 -11.71 20.29
CA GLU A 5 -3.63 -11.32 19.10
C GLU A 5 -3.15 -9.98 18.52
N MET A 6 -2.82 -9.02 19.40
CA MET A 6 -2.29 -7.73 18.96
C MET A 6 -0.90 -7.89 18.34
N SER A 7 -0.01 -8.72 18.89
CA SER A 7 1.29 -9.02 18.28
C SER A 7 1.15 -9.78 16.96
N ARG A 8 0.21 -10.73 16.87
CA ARG A 8 -0.10 -11.47 15.63
C ARG A 8 -0.60 -10.54 14.52
N SER A 9 -1.49 -9.60 14.82
CA SER A 9 -2.00 -8.61 13.84
C SER A 9 -0.89 -7.69 13.31
N VAL A 10 0.00 -7.19 14.19
CA VAL A 10 1.16 -6.40 13.76
C VAL A 10 2.10 -7.21 12.89
N TYR A 11 2.37 -8.44 13.31
CA TYR A 11 3.23 -9.35 12.58
C TYR A 11 2.68 -9.66 11.18
N THR A 12 1.39 -10.00 11.06
CA THR A 12 0.75 -10.26 9.77
C THR A 12 0.78 -9.01 8.89
N ARG A 13 0.49 -7.82 9.43
CA ARG A 13 0.62 -6.56 8.67
C ARG A 13 2.03 -6.35 8.16
N PHE A 14 3.03 -6.52 9.02
CA PHE A 14 4.44 -6.32 8.65
C PHE A 14 4.87 -7.33 7.58
N GLN A 15 4.51 -8.60 7.73
CA GLN A 15 4.78 -9.64 6.74
C GLN A 15 4.13 -9.34 5.39
N SER A 16 2.84 -8.99 5.37
CA SER A 16 2.16 -8.64 4.12
C SER A 16 2.78 -7.39 3.50
N PHE A 17 3.15 -6.41 4.32
CA PHE A 17 3.81 -5.21 3.84
C PHE A 17 5.14 -5.52 3.14
N GLN A 18 6.00 -6.30 3.79
CA GLN A 18 7.30 -6.73 3.26
C GLN A 18 7.15 -7.61 2.02
N PHE A 19 6.20 -8.55 2.03
CA PHE A 19 5.95 -9.45 0.91
C PHE A 19 5.69 -8.70 -0.41
N PHE A 20 4.83 -7.68 -0.41
CA PHE A 20 4.56 -6.91 -1.63
C PHE A 20 5.76 -6.07 -2.07
N LEU A 21 6.55 -5.51 -1.14
CA LEU A 21 7.78 -4.80 -1.50
C LEU A 21 8.82 -5.75 -2.12
N GLU A 22 8.96 -6.94 -1.56
CA GLU A 22 9.85 -7.98 -2.08
C GLU A 22 9.42 -8.46 -3.47
N LEU A 23 8.11 -8.62 -3.71
CA LEU A 23 7.59 -8.92 -5.05
C LEU A 23 7.95 -7.82 -6.06
N LEU A 24 7.89 -6.55 -5.67
CA LEU A 24 8.29 -5.44 -6.53
C LEU A 24 9.78 -5.46 -6.83
N ASP A 25 10.59 -5.68 -5.81
CA ASP A 25 12.05 -5.72 -5.95
C ASP A 25 12.50 -6.89 -6.83
N ASN A 26 11.87 -8.06 -6.67
CA ASN A 26 12.12 -9.22 -7.50
C ASN A 26 11.65 -9.03 -8.94
N SER A 27 10.52 -8.34 -9.14
CA SER A 27 10.02 -7.99 -10.48
C SER A 27 10.97 -7.02 -11.19
N GLU A 28 11.50 -6.02 -10.48
CA GLU A 28 12.48 -5.06 -10.98
C GLU A 28 13.79 -5.77 -11.38
N LYS A 29 14.33 -6.63 -10.51
CA LYS A 29 15.53 -7.44 -10.80
C LYS A 29 15.31 -8.36 -11.99
N SER A 30 14.15 -9.01 -12.08
CA SER A 30 13.82 -9.91 -13.17
C SER A 30 13.75 -9.16 -14.51
N LEU A 31 13.06 -8.01 -14.55
CA LEU A 31 13.03 -7.15 -15.72
C LEU A 31 14.43 -6.70 -16.12
N ASN A 32 15.20 -6.18 -15.15
CA ASN A 32 16.55 -5.69 -15.39
C ASN A 32 17.47 -6.79 -15.94
N SER A 33 17.40 -7.99 -15.37
CA SER A 33 18.17 -9.15 -15.85
C SER A 33 17.77 -9.55 -17.27
N MET A 34 16.47 -9.67 -17.54
CA MET A 34 15.98 -10.07 -18.85
C MET A 34 16.33 -9.03 -19.92
N PHE A 35 16.12 -7.75 -19.64
CA PHE A 35 16.37 -6.66 -20.59
C PHE A 35 17.86 -6.44 -20.81
N THR A 36 18.69 -6.59 -19.78
CA THR A 36 20.15 -6.58 -19.95
C THR A 36 20.61 -7.73 -20.84
N ARG A 37 20.04 -8.93 -20.67
CA ARG A 37 20.39 -10.08 -21.53
C ARG A 37 19.93 -9.90 -22.98
N THR A 38 18.74 -9.33 -23.19
CA THR A 38 18.14 -9.20 -24.53
C THR A 38 18.66 -7.98 -25.31
N TYR A 39 18.80 -6.84 -24.65
CA TYR A 39 19.12 -5.55 -25.28
C TYR A 39 20.52 -5.02 -24.94
N GLY A 40 21.22 -5.65 -23.99
CA GLY A 40 22.59 -5.33 -23.64
C GLY A 40 22.80 -3.87 -23.28
N LYS A 41 23.85 -3.27 -23.85
CA LYS A 41 24.29 -1.91 -23.56
C LYS A 41 23.21 -0.85 -23.84
N LEU A 42 22.37 -1.05 -24.86
CA LEU A 42 21.30 -0.12 -25.22
C LEU A 42 20.32 0.05 -24.06
N TYR A 43 19.92 -1.05 -23.41
CA TYR A 43 19.08 -0.97 -22.22
C TYR A 43 19.85 -0.41 -21.02
N MET A 44 21.08 -0.86 -20.77
CA MET A 44 21.86 -0.40 -19.59
C MET A 44 22.05 1.11 -19.55
N GLN A 45 22.19 1.76 -20.71
CA GLN A 45 22.34 3.22 -20.81
C GLN A 45 21.04 3.98 -20.64
N ASN A 46 19.89 3.31 -20.77
CA ASN A 46 18.56 3.92 -20.82
C ASN A 46 17.60 3.32 -19.78
N SER A 47 18.13 2.56 -18.81
CA SER A 47 17.36 1.81 -17.82
C SER A 47 16.64 2.71 -16.80
N GLY A 48 17.05 3.98 -16.71
CA GLY A 48 16.46 4.98 -15.80
C GLY A 48 14.94 5.08 -15.93
N VAL A 49 14.38 5.00 -17.14
CA VAL A 49 12.92 5.05 -17.37
C VAL A 49 12.19 3.93 -16.61
N PHE A 50 12.79 2.74 -16.53
CA PHE A 50 12.22 1.60 -15.80
C PHE A 50 12.47 1.69 -14.29
N GLN A 51 13.65 2.18 -13.88
CA GLN A 51 13.96 2.41 -12.46
C GLN A 51 13.03 3.45 -11.82
N ASP A 52 12.73 4.52 -12.55
CA ASP A 52 11.75 5.54 -12.16
C ASP A 52 10.37 4.91 -11.95
N LEU A 53 9.91 4.06 -12.89
CA LEU A 53 8.64 3.36 -12.77
C LEU A 53 8.55 2.52 -11.49
N PHE A 54 9.57 1.68 -11.20
CA PHE A 54 9.56 0.87 -9.99
C PHE A 54 9.65 1.71 -8.71
N THR A 55 10.39 2.82 -8.75
CA THR A 55 10.45 3.78 -7.65
C THR A 55 9.08 4.38 -7.36
N GLU A 56 8.35 4.80 -8.38
CA GLU A 56 7.01 5.35 -8.24
C GLU A 56 5.97 4.30 -7.80
N LEU A 57 6.06 3.07 -8.29
CA LEU A 57 5.23 1.96 -7.83
C LEU A 57 5.44 1.68 -6.34
N LYS A 58 6.70 1.65 -5.88
CA LYS A 58 7.04 1.53 -4.45
C LYS A 58 6.47 2.72 -3.67
N ARG A 59 6.59 3.96 -4.18
CA ARG A 59 6.06 5.19 -3.55
C ARG A 59 4.53 5.17 -3.42
N TYR A 60 3.81 4.73 -4.45
CA TYR A 60 2.35 4.57 -4.39
C TYR A 60 1.95 3.57 -3.30
N TYR A 61 2.64 2.43 -3.23
CA TYR A 61 2.33 1.37 -2.28
C TYR A 61 2.61 1.78 -0.82
N THR A 62 3.72 2.48 -0.56
CA THR A 62 4.10 2.92 0.80
C THR A 62 3.26 4.08 1.33
N GLY A 63 2.31 4.59 0.54
CA GLY A 63 1.35 5.60 0.97
C GLY A 63 1.61 7.00 0.41
N GLY A 64 2.50 7.15 -0.57
CA GLY A 64 2.69 8.39 -1.29
C GLY A 64 1.39 8.91 -1.94
N ASN A 65 1.29 10.24 -2.04
CA ASN A 65 0.20 10.91 -2.76
C ASN A 65 0.47 10.87 -4.27
N VAL A 66 0.42 9.66 -4.84
CA VAL A 66 0.67 9.39 -6.26
C VAL A 66 -0.62 8.91 -6.90
N ASN A 67 -0.96 9.49 -8.05
CA ASN A 67 -2.00 8.95 -8.91
C ASN A 67 -1.40 7.83 -9.77
N LEU A 68 -1.75 6.58 -9.45
CA LEU A 68 -1.18 5.40 -10.12
C LEU A 68 -1.49 5.39 -11.62
N GLU A 69 -2.68 5.84 -12.02
CA GLU A 69 -3.07 5.83 -13.42
C GLU A 69 -2.28 6.86 -14.25
N GLU A 70 -2.18 8.08 -13.73
CA GLU A 70 -1.40 9.17 -14.32
C GLU A 70 0.08 8.79 -14.44
N MET A 71 0.67 8.28 -13.36
CA MET A 71 2.06 7.82 -13.36
C MET A 71 2.33 6.74 -14.42
N LEU A 72 1.39 5.80 -14.61
CA LEU A 72 1.52 4.78 -15.65
C LEU A 72 1.39 5.38 -17.06
N ASN A 73 0.49 6.35 -17.26
CA ASN A 73 0.38 7.06 -18.55
C ASN A 73 1.66 7.85 -18.86
N ASP A 74 2.24 8.52 -17.86
CA ASP A 74 3.49 9.27 -18.00
C ASP A 74 4.66 8.35 -18.33
N PHE A 75 4.75 7.18 -17.68
CA PHE A 75 5.75 6.17 -18.00
C PHE A 75 5.67 5.77 -19.48
N TRP A 76 4.48 5.46 -19.98
CA TRP A 76 4.32 5.04 -21.38
C TRP A 76 4.63 6.15 -22.38
N SER A 77 4.27 7.39 -22.05
CA SER A 77 4.57 8.56 -22.90
C SER A 77 6.08 8.82 -22.96
N ARG A 78 6.75 8.87 -21.80
CA ARG A 78 8.21 9.01 -21.71
C ARG A 78 8.94 7.85 -22.41
N LEU A 79 8.46 6.62 -22.24
CA LEU A 79 9.04 5.45 -22.91
C LEU A 79 8.91 5.55 -24.42
N LEU A 80 7.76 6.00 -24.93
CA LEU A 80 7.53 6.18 -26.36
C LEU A 80 8.50 7.20 -26.96
N GLU A 81 8.56 8.40 -26.37
CA GLU A 81 9.43 9.48 -26.83
C GLU A 81 10.90 9.03 -26.82
N HIS A 82 11.33 8.39 -25.74
CA HIS A 82 12.70 7.90 -25.58
C HIS A 82 13.04 6.80 -26.60
N MET A 83 12.14 5.83 -26.80
CA MET A 83 12.33 4.78 -27.81
C MET A 83 12.33 5.34 -29.22
N PHE A 84 11.46 6.32 -29.51
CA PHE A 84 11.37 6.94 -30.83
C PHE A 84 12.67 7.65 -31.20
N GLN A 85 13.25 8.40 -30.26
CA GLN A 85 14.55 9.03 -30.41
C GLN A 85 15.68 8.01 -30.59
N LEU A 86 15.70 6.93 -29.78
CA LEU A 86 16.72 5.89 -29.90
C LEU A 86 16.69 5.16 -31.24
N LEU A 87 15.49 4.85 -31.75
CA LEU A 87 15.32 4.18 -33.04
C LEU A 87 15.64 5.09 -34.24
N ASN A 88 15.52 6.41 -34.05
CA ASN A 88 15.72 7.41 -35.10
C ASN A 88 16.84 8.40 -34.72
N SER A 89 17.93 7.89 -34.15
CA SER A 89 19.01 8.69 -33.55
C SER A 89 19.76 9.62 -34.52
N GLN A 90 19.59 9.41 -35.82
CA GLN A 90 20.11 10.27 -36.88
C GLN A 90 19.34 11.60 -37.04
N TYR A 91 18.17 11.72 -36.41
CA TYR A 91 17.33 12.91 -36.47
C TYR A 91 17.23 13.58 -35.10
N HIS A 92 17.11 14.91 -35.12
CA HIS A 92 16.77 15.69 -33.95
C HIS A 92 15.29 16.07 -34.01
N PHE A 93 14.56 15.78 -32.93
CA PHE A 93 13.13 16.05 -32.82
C PHE A 93 12.90 17.20 -31.86
N SER A 94 12.06 18.17 -32.24
CA SER A 94 11.59 19.22 -31.33
C SER A 94 10.59 18.65 -30.32
N GLU A 95 10.38 19.37 -29.22
CA GLU A 95 9.38 19.02 -28.21
C GLU A 95 7.96 18.95 -28.83
N ASP A 96 7.59 19.94 -29.66
CA ASP A 96 6.31 19.94 -30.39
C ASP A 96 6.09 18.69 -31.26
N TYR A 97 7.17 18.17 -31.86
CA TYR A 97 7.10 16.96 -32.69
C TYR A 97 6.86 15.70 -31.83
N LEU A 98 7.52 15.61 -30.67
CA LEU A 98 7.32 14.52 -29.72
C LEU A 98 5.93 14.58 -29.09
N GLU A 99 5.41 15.77 -28.78
CA GLU A 99 4.04 15.96 -28.32
C GLU A 99 3.03 15.50 -29.38
N CYS A 100 3.30 15.79 -30.66
CA CYS A 100 2.49 15.31 -31.78
C CYS A 100 2.48 13.77 -31.85
N ILE A 101 3.62 13.11 -31.66
CA ILE A 101 3.70 11.64 -31.58
C ILE A 101 2.84 11.13 -30.43
N SER A 102 3.00 11.72 -29.24
CA SER A 102 2.27 11.34 -28.04
C SER A 102 0.75 11.42 -28.25
N LYS A 103 0.24 12.43 -28.98
CA LYS A 103 -1.18 12.58 -29.36
C LYS A 103 -1.72 11.46 -30.26
N HIS A 104 -0.89 10.79 -31.07
CA HIS A 104 -1.31 9.72 -31.98
C HIS A 104 -1.15 8.31 -31.40
N THR A 105 -0.63 8.19 -30.18
CA THR A 105 -0.33 6.91 -29.53
C THR A 105 -1.54 5.99 -29.41
N GLU A 106 -2.73 6.52 -29.10
CA GLU A 106 -3.95 5.72 -28.93
C GLU A 106 -4.42 5.07 -30.24
N GLN A 107 -4.26 5.78 -31.36
CA GLN A 107 -4.66 5.32 -32.68
C GLN A 107 -3.65 4.29 -33.23
N LEU A 108 -2.36 4.59 -33.14
CA LEU A 108 -1.30 3.79 -33.76
C LEU A 108 -0.87 2.60 -32.89
N LYS A 109 -1.07 2.68 -31.56
CA LYS A 109 -0.72 1.64 -30.59
C LYS A 109 0.69 1.06 -30.82
N PRO A 110 1.76 1.87 -30.71
CA PRO A 110 3.14 1.42 -30.95
C PRO A 110 3.57 0.26 -30.06
N PHE A 111 2.99 0.15 -28.85
CA PHE A 111 3.19 -0.96 -27.92
C PHE A 111 2.04 -1.99 -27.94
N GLY A 112 1.19 -1.95 -28.95
CA GLY A 112 -0.03 -2.74 -29.03
C GLY A 112 -0.96 -2.51 -27.84
N ASP A 113 -1.58 -3.58 -27.36
CA ASP A 113 -2.48 -3.54 -26.20
C ASP A 113 -1.75 -3.61 -24.83
N VAL A 114 -0.41 -3.68 -24.82
CA VAL A 114 0.38 -3.87 -23.60
C VAL A 114 0.15 -2.75 -22.58
N PRO A 115 0.21 -1.44 -22.95
CA PRO A 115 -0.02 -0.36 -21.99
C PRO A 115 -1.38 -0.46 -21.29
N ARG A 116 -2.45 -0.71 -22.08
CA ARG A 116 -3.82 -0.84 -21.57
C ARG A 116 -3.97 -2.02 -20.63
N LYS A 117 -3.45 -3.20 -21.01
CA LYS A 117 -3.54 -4.43 -20.20
C LYS A 117 -2.73 -4.31 -18.91
N LEU A 118 -1.49 -3.83 -19.03
CA LEU A 118 -0.60 -3.62 -17.88
C LEU A 118 -1.24 -2.62 -16.90
N LYS A 119 -1.72 -1.48 -17.39
CA LYS A 119 -2.37 -0.46 -16.57
C LYS A 119 -3.55 -1.02 -15.78
N ALA A 120 -4.43 -1.77 -16.43
CA ALA A 120 -5.57 -2.39 -15.76
C ALA A 120 -5.15 -3.41 -14.69
N GLN A 121 -4.14 -4.24 -14.97
CA GLN A 121 -3.65 -5.26 -14.03
C GLN A 121 -2.94 -4.62 -12.83
N VAL A 122 -2.04 -3.67 -13.09
CA VAL A 122 -1.27 -2.95 -12.07
C VAL A 122 -2.22 -2.16 -11.18
N ASN A 123 -3.16 -1.40 -11.75
CA ASN A 123 -4.15 -0.65 -10.94
C ASN A 123 -4.89 -1.56 -9.97
N ARG A 124 -5.47 -2.67 -10.46
CA ARG A 124 -6.22 -3.61 -9.63
C ARG A 124 -5.35 -4.22 -8.53
N ALA A 125 -4.16 -4.70 -8.89
CA ALA A 125 -3.25 -5.36 -7.95
C ALA A 125 -2.78 -4.41 -6.84
N PHE A 126 -2.36 -3.20 -7.19
CA PHE A 126 -1.83 -2.25 -6.22
C PHE A 126 -2.90 -1.62 -5.34
N ILE A 127 -4.09 -1.34 -5.88
CA ILE A 127 -5.24 -0.91 -5.06
C ILE A 127 -5.57 -2.02 -4.06
N ALA A 128 -5.70 -3.27 -4.51
CA ALA A 128 -6.00 -4.38 -3.62
C ALA A 128 -4.94 -4.57 -2.53
N ALA A 129 -3.65 -4.54 -2.88
CA ALA A 129 -2.54 -4.68 -1.92
C ALA A 129 -2.53 -3.54 -0.88
N ARG A 130 -2.68 -2.29 -1.34
CA ARG A 130 -2.69 -1.10 -0.47
C ARG A 130 -3.91 -1.14 0.46
N THR A 131 -5.10 -1.40 -0.07
CA THR A 131 -6.33 -1.53 0.71
C THR A 131 -6.25 -2.66 1.72
N PHE A 132 -5.64 -3.80 1.37
CA PHE A 132 -5.45 -4.92 2.29
C PHE A 132 -4.60 -4.53 3.50
N VAL A 133 -3.43 -3.92 3.29
CA VAL A 133 -2.54 -3.48 4.38
C VAL A 133 -3.16 -2.36 5.23
N GLN A 134 -3.87 -1.42 4.59
CA GLN A 134 -4.63 -0.39 5.29
C GLN A 134 -5.76 -0.99 6.12
N GLY A 135 -6.48 -1.97 5.58
CA GLY A 135 -7.55 -2.70 6.28
C GLY A 135 -7.03 -3.41 7.54
N LEU A 136 -5.86 -4.05 7.46
CA LEU A 136 -5.20 -4.64 8.65
C LEU A 136 -4.87 -3.58 9.71
N THR A 137 -4.53 -2.36 9.29
CA THR A 137 -4.24 -1.24 10.20
C THR A 137 -5.50 -0.77 10.90
N VAL A 138 -6.56 -0.49 10.14
CA VAL A 138 -7.87 -0.06 10.69
C VAL A 138 -8.46 -1.15 11.60
N GLY A 139 -8.42 -2.41 11.17
CA GLY A 139 -8.92 -3.54 11.97
C GLY A 139 -8.22 -3.65 13.33
N ARG A 140 -6.89 -3.45 13.37
CA ARG A 140 -6.13 -3.39 14.63
C ARG A 140 -6.58 -2.23 15.51
N GLU A 141 -6.75 -1.04 14.95
CA GLU A 141 -7.18 0.13 15.72
C GLU A 141 -8.55 -0.06 16.35
N VAL A 142 -9.50 -0.63 15.59
CA VAL A 142 -10.83 -0.97 16.09
C VAL A 142 -10.74 -2.00 17.23
N ALA A 143 -9.99 -3.09 17.03
CA ALA A 143 -9.80 -4.10 18.07
C ALA A 143 -9.21 -3.51 19.36
N ASN A 144 -8.24 -2.60 19.23
CA ASN A 144 -7.64 -1.89 20.37
C ASN A 144 -8.63 -0.98 21.10
N ARG A 145 -9.49 -0.26 20.37
CA ARG A 145 -10.53 0.59 20.96
C ARG A 145 -11.57 -0.25 21.71
N VAL A 146 -12.05 -1.33 21.10
CA VAL A 146 -13.00 -2.27 21.73
C VAL A 146 -12.40 -2.89 23.00
N ALA A 147 -11.13 -3.29 22.95
CA ALA A 147 -10.43 -3.83 24.13
C ALA A 147 -10.37 -2.81 25.28
N LYS A 148 -10.10 -1.53 25.01
CA LYS A 148 -10.09 -0.47 26.02
C LYS A 148 -11.47 -0.26 26.65
N VAL A 149 -12.53 -0.22 25.85
CA VAL A 149 -13.91 -0.08 26.34
C VAL A 149 -14.30 -1.27 27.22
N SER A 150 -13.95 -2.50 26.83
CA SER A 150 -14.25 -3.67 27.66
C SER A 150 -13.58 -3.60 29.03
N LEU A 151 -12.35 -3.08 29.13
CA LEU A 151 -11.65 -2.93 30.41
C LEU A 151 -12.29 -1.85 31.28
N SER A 152 -12.68 -0.72 30.69
CA SER A 152 -13.33 0.35 31.45
C SER A 152 -14.67 -0.10 32.03
N VAL A 153 -15.49 -0.83 31.26
CA VAL A 153 -16.76 -1.38 31.73
C VAL A 153 -16.55 -2.40 32.85
N SER A 154 -15.58 -3.32 32.69
CA SER A 154 -15.25 -4.30 33.74
C SER A 154 -14.78 -3.64 35.03
N LEU A 155 -13.94 -2.60 34.96
CA LEU A 155 -13.48 -1.85 36.12
C LEU A 155 -14.61 -1.07 36.80
N GLN A 156 -15.54 -0.49 36.03
CA GLN A 156 -16.74 0.17 36.56
C GLN A 156 -17.66 -0.82 37.28
N LEU A 157 -17.87 -2.02 36.73
CA LEU A 157 -18.67 -3.05 37.39
C LEU A 157 -18.03 -3.52 38.70
N LEU A 158 -16.69 -3.71 38.70
CA LEU A 158 -15.95 -4.07 39.92
C LEU A 158 -16.08 -3.00 41.01
N SER A 159 -15.96 -1.72 40.66
CA SER A 159 -16.10 -0.63 41.64
C SER A 159 -17.52 -0.51 42.19
N LEU A 160 -18.54 -0.73 41.35
CA LEU A 160 -19.93 -0.81 41.78
C LEU A 160 -20.15 -1.98 42.75
N LEU A 161 -19.63 -3.17 42.44
CA LEU A 161 -19.73 -4.34 43.31
C LEU A 161 -19.04 -4.11 44.66
N GLN A 162 -17.83 -3.54 44.66
CA GLN A 162 -17.11 -3.20 45.90
C GLN A 162 -17.90 -2.20 46.75
N ASN A 163 -18.49 -1.17 46.13
CA ASN A 163 -19.35 -0.21 46.80
C ASN A 163 -20.61 -0.86 47.39
N MET A 164 -21.25 -1.78 46.65
CA MET A 164 -22.43 -2.52 47.12
C MET A 164 -22.10 -3.42 48.31
N ILE A 165 -20.97 -4.14 48.26
CA ILE A 165 -20.49 -4.97 49.38
C ILE A 165 -20.23 -4.10 50.61
N GLY A 166 -19.54 -2.97 50.44
CA GLY A 166 -19.26 -2.04 51.54
C GLY A 166 -20.52 -1.43 52.16
N LYS A 167 -21.51 -1.03 51.33
CA LYS A 167 -22.81 -0.53 51.80
C LYS A 167 -23.61 -1.62 52.51
N SER A 168 -23.63 -2.84 51.98
CA SER A 168 -24.32 -3.99 52.60
C SER A 168 -23.78 -4.27 54.00
N GLY A 169 -22.45 -4.26 54.18
CA GLY A 169 -21.82 -4.40 55.49
C GLY A 169 -22.22 -3.31 56.49
N ARG A 170 -22.29 -2.04 56.04
CA ARG A 170 -22.76 -0.91 56.88
C ARG A 170 -24.24 -1.02 57.23
N ILE A 171 -25.09 -1.44 56.30
CA ILE A 171 -26.53 -1.65 56.52
C ILE A 171 -26.73 -2.77 57.54
N SER A 172 -26.02 -3.89 57.41
CA SER A 172 -26.06 -5.01 58.36
C SER A 172 -25.65 -4.56 59.77
N ALA A 173 -24.53 -3.83 59.90
CA ALA A 173 -24.09 -3.30 61.19
C ALA A 173 -25.07 -2.30 61.81
N ALA A 174 -25.72 -1.46 61.00
CA ALA A 174 -26.74 -0.52 61.45
C ALA A 174 -28.03 -1.23 61.92
N CYS A 175 -28.47 -2.27 61.21
CA CYS A 175 -29.61 -3.10 61.63
C CYS A 175 -29.34 -3.85 62.93
N SER A 176 -28.12 -4.38 63.13
CA SER A 176 -27.75 -5.07 64.38
C SER A 176 -27.73 -4.13 65.60
N ARG A 177 -27.32 -2.87 65.42
CA ARG A 177 -27.32 -1.85 66.50
C ARG A 177 -28.70 -1.38 66.94
N LYS A 178 -29.70 -1.38 66.04
CA LYS A 178 -31.09 -1.02 66.36
C LYS A 178 -31.88 -2.15 67.04
N ARG A 179 -31.32 -3.36 67.08
CA ARG A 179 -31.95 -4.57 67.64
C ARG A 179 -31.48 -4.89 69.07
N SER A 180 -30.53 -4.12 69.59
CA SER A 180 -30.10 -4.07 70.98
C SER A 180 -30.66 -2.83 71.65
#